data_AF-A0AAN8TI92-F1
#
_entry.id   AF-A0AAN8TI92-F1
#
_cell.length_a   1.000
_cell.length_b   1.000
_cell.length_c   1.000
_cell.angle_alpha   90.00
_cell.angle_beta   90.00
_cell.angle_gamma   90.00
#
_symmetry.space_group_name_H-M   'P 1'
#
loop_
_entity.id
_entity.type
_entity.pdbx_description
1 polymer ?
#
loop_
_entity_poly.entity_id
_entity_poly.type
_entity_poly.pdbx_seq_one_letter_code
_entity_poly.pdbx_strand_id
1 'polypeptide(L)'
;METYPGYRAVIYFRNTLEEYYMIDLESLPEKLSPITNFTAEQMNAKAVEDMTGWTVIDNCIYCIGGLKKDRNYIFTVGMNLHKYNTTNSNSTWELILPQRNLRGYTPFVFAFGRKIYVIGGNLFISGDECENPTWTYGGEYYNLDSQTWSYLPNLTHIDIESLSSCKAAAVNETTIVFYSVCTGLLLLYDLEKENLINEGELYHPDLKFVGLDQFKQYAGCQTLYQIAIYVKAVVCDSTLYWLNNDLRLYGYDYVRKEWFRSNSLELSWGLFLDPDCLAYTPRLFCLSDDTFVAICRVTHEELGMAIIEVKKEPPSLSVSLKFSHIFPVDTSDQVDPDSGMAIDAT
;
A
#
# COMPACT_ATOMS: atom_id res chain seq x y z
N MET A 1 -17.45 -20.33 -18.69
CA MET A 1 -16.79 -20.69 -17.43
C MET A 1 -15.31 -20.71 -17.74
N GLU A 2 -14.64 -19.56 -17.63
CA GLU A 2 -13.20 -19.47 -17.89
C GLU A 2 -12.46 -20.25 -16.81
N THR A 3 -11.54 -21.10 -17.23
CA THR A 3 -10.78 -21.98 -16.34
C THR A 3 -9.78 -21.18 -15.52
N TYR A 4 -9.80 -21.44 -14.21
CA TYR A 4 -8.93 -20.83 -13.21
C TYR A 4 -7.44 -20.97 -13.57
N PRO A 5 -6.66 -19.90 -13.45
CA PRO A 5 -5.24 -20.06 -13.24
C PRO A 5 -5.05 -20.60 -11.82
N GLY A 6 -4.31 -21.70 -11.64
CA GLY A 6 -4.16 -22.39 -10.35
C GLY A 6 -3.35 -21.62 -9.29
N TYR A 7 -3.65 -20.34 -9.08
CA TYR A 7 -3.07 -19.49 -8.06
C TYR A 7 -3.90 -19.59 -6.78
N ARG A 8 -3.22 -19.79 -5.65
CA ARG A 8 -3.82 -19.84 -4.32
C ARG A 8 -3.51 -18.55 -3.59
N ALA A 9 -4.35 -17.54 -3.75
CA ALA A 9 -4.18 -16.31 -2.98
C ALA A 9 -5.51 -15.62 -2.75
N VAL A 10 -5.56 -14.88 -1.66
CA VAL A 10 -6.65 -13.96 -1.35
C VAL A 10 -6.12 -12.53 -1.47
N ILE A 11 -6.76 -11.73 -2.32
CA ILE A 11 -6.48 -10.31 -2.44
C ILE A 11 -7.39 -9.56 -1.49
N TYR A 12 -6.79 -8.81 -0.56
CA TYR A 12 -7.50 -7.81 0.23
C TYR A 12 -7.16 -6.43 -0.32
N PHE A 13 -8.18 -5.60 -0.49
CA PHE A 13 -7.96 -4.19 -0.81
C PHE A 13 -8.99 -3.30 -0.13
N ARG A 14 -8.61 -2.04 0.05
CA ARG A 14 -9.45 -0.97 0.58
C ARG A 14 -9.67 0.08 -0.50
N ASN A 15 -10.89 0.60 -0.65
CA ASN A 15 -11.16 1.72 -1.56
C ASN A 15 -10.97 3.09 -0.87
N THR A 16 -11.21 4.16 -1.61
CA THR A 16 -11.16 5.56 -1.13
C THR A 16 -12.27 5.93 -0.14
N LEU A 17 -13.30 5.08 0.01
CA LEU A 17 -14.40 5.22 0.96
C LEU A 17 -14.19 4.41 2.26
N GLU A 18 -12.97 3.90 2.47
CA GLU A 18 -12.60 3.04 3.62
C GLU A 18 -13.39 1.72 3.70
N GLU A 19 -13.91 1.26 2.56
CA GLU A 19 -14.53 -0.06 2.41
C GLU A 19 -13.47 -1.11 2.06
N TYR A 20 -13.56 -2.26 2.72
CA TYR A 20 -12.64 -3.37 2.52
C TYR A 20 -13.30 -4.46 1.69
N TYR A 21 -12.55 -4.99 0.74
CA TYR A 21 -12.96 -6.01 -0.20
C TYR A 21 -12.00 -7.20 -0.13
N MET A 22 -12.50 -8.36 -0.53
CA MET A 22 -11.76 -9.62 -0.55
C MET A 22 -12.06 -10.35 -1.85
N ILE A 23 -11.02 -10.78 -2.57
CA ILE A 23 -11.12 -11.61 -3.77
C ILE A 23 -10.33 -12.88 -3.50
N ASP A 24 -11.03 -14.01 -3.43
CA ASP A 24 -10.41 -15.33 -3.40
C ASP A 24 -10.10 -15.77 -4.84
N LEU A 25 -8.81 -15.94 -5.18
CA LEU A 25 -8.39 -16.37 -6.52
C LEU A 25 -8.65 -17.85 -6.82
N GLU A 26 -9.08 -18.67 -5.86
CA GLU A 26 -9.62 -20.03 -6.10
C GLU A 26 -11.15 -20.02 -6.27
N SER A 27 -11.83 -18.95 -5.81
CA SER A 27 -13.28 -18.80 -5.86
C SER A 27 -13.71 -17.33 -6.10
N LEU A 28 -13.39 -16.82 -7.28
CA LEU A 28 -13.80 -15.52 -7.81
C LEU A 28 -15.30 -15.28 -7.58
N PRO A 29 -15.66 -14.16 -6.96
CA PRO A 29 -17.06 -13.83 -6.72
C PRO A 29 -17.75 -13.41 -8.03
N GLU A 30 -19.05 -13.70 -8.15
CA GLU A 30 -19.86 -13.20 -9.27
C GLU A 30 -20.06 -11.68 -9.20
N LYS A 31 -20.00 -11.11 -7.99
CA LYS A 31 -20.15 -9.70 -7.70
C LYS A 31 -19.30 -9.33 -6.48
N LEU A 32 -18.62 -8.19 -6.52
CA LEU A 32 -17.87 -7.67 -5.38
C LEU A 32 -18.77 -6.84 -4.48
N SER A 33 -18.79 -7.20 -3.21
CA SER A 33 -19.43 -6.42 -2.15
C SER A 33 -18.40 -6.15 -1.06
N PRO A 34 -18.45 -5.00 -0.37
CA PRO A 34 -17.55 -4.74 0.74
C PRO A 34 -17.81 -5.75 1.87
N ILE A 35 -16.74 -6.38 2.38
CA ILE A 35 -16.83 -7.30 3.53
C ILE A 35 -16.97 -6.55 4.85
N THR A 36 -16.46 -5.32 4.91
CA THR A 36 -16.62 -4.41 6.03
C THR A 36 -16.34 -2.99 5.56
N ASN A 37 -16.80 -2.02 6.35
CA ASN A 37 -16.44 -0.63 6.17
C ASN A 37 -15.84 -0.14 7.49
N PHE A 38 -14.68 0.50 7.43
CA PHE A 38 -14.10 1.21 8.57
C PHE A 38 -14.54 2.66 8.53
N THR A 39 -15.84 2.89 8.63
CA THR A 39 -16.42 4.23 8.72
C THR A 39 -16.69 4.57 10.19
N ALA A 40 -16.73 5.86 10.45
CA ALA A 40 -16.95 6.56 11.72
C ALA A 40 -18.09 6.06 12.65
N GLU A 41 -18.78 4.95 12.37
CA GLU A 41 -19.81 4.35 13.23
C GLU A 41 -19.28 3.90 14.60
N GLN A 42 -17.97 3.80 14.80
CA GLN A 42 -17.38 3.57 16.13
C GLN A 42 -17.08 4.85 16.93
N MET A 43 -17.31 6.04 16.37
CA MET A 43 -17.02 7.29 17.05
C MET A 43 -18.22 8.23 16.99
N ASN A 44 -18.81 8.52 18.15
CA ASN A 44 -19.80 9.59 18.35
C ASN A 44 -19.59 10.79 17.42
N ALA A 45 -20.30 10.81 16.30
CA ALA A 45 -20.47 11.88 15.31
C ALA A 45 -19.25 12.78 15.01
N LYS A 46 -18.69 12.62 13.79
CA LYS A 46 -17.81 13.55 13.02
C LYS A 46 -16.28 13.37 13.06
N ALA A 47 -15.78 12.19 13.39
CA ALA A 47 -14.39 11.85 13.12
C ALA A 47 -14.29 11.06 11.81
N VAL A 48 -13.76 11.66 10.74
CA VAL A 48 -13.32 10.91 9.55
C VAL A 48 -11.86 10.58 9.81
N GLU A 49 -11.51 9.30 9.97
CA GLU A 49 -10.11 8.87 9.99
C GLU A 49 -9.63 8.68 8.56
N ASP A 50 -9.21 9.77 7.92
CA ASP A 50 -8.48 9.67 6.65
C ASP A 50 -7.06 9.17 6.94
N MET A 51 -6.50 8.36 6.03
CA MET A 51 -5.08 7.98 5.99
C MET A 51 -4.61 6.93 7.02
N THR A 52 -5.50 6.06 7.48
CA THR A 52 -5.12 4.91 8.31
C THR A 52 -4.22 3.92 7.54
N GLY A 53 -3.33 3.26 8.28
CA GLY A 53 -2.58 2.11 7.79
C GLY A 53 -3.22 0.81 8.26
N TRP A 54 -3.12 -0.25 7.46
CA TRP A 54 -3.72 -1.53 7.77
C TRP A 54 -2.90 -2.71 7.25
N THR A 55 -3.14 -3.88 7.83
CA THR A 55 -2.55 -5.17 7.44
C THR A 55 -3.52 -6.31 7.72
N VAL A 56 -3.23 -7.50 7.20
CA VAL A 56 -4.01 -8.71 7.50
C VAL A 56 -3.10 -9.76 8.14
N ILE A 57 -3.64 -10.48 9.13
CA ILE A 57 -3.02 -11.65 9.75
C ILE A 57 -4.12 -12.54 10.35
N ASP A 58 -3.98 -13.87 10.19
CA ASP A 58 -4.94 -14.88 10.68
C ASP A 58 -6.41 -14.58 10.31
N ASN A 59 -6.68 -14.26 9.05
CA ASN A 59 -8.02 -13.88 8.56
C ASN A 59 -8.65 -12.72 9.35
N CYS A 60 -7.81 -11.81 9.86
CA CYS A 60 -8.24 -10.61 10.54
C CYS A 60 -7.58 -9.40 9.88
N ILE A 61 -8.37 -8.37 9.59
CA ILE A 61 -7.87 -7.05 9.18
C ILE A 61 -7.55 -6.27 10.45
N TYR A 62 -6.37 -5.67 10.50
CA TYR A 62 -5.95 -4.77 11.55
C TYR A 62 -5.75 -3.38 10.97
N CYS A 63 -6.30 -2.36 11.62
CA CYS A 63 -6.27 -0.97 11.17
C CYS A 63 -5.80 -0.05 12.31
N ILE A 64 -4.94 0.93 12.01
CA ILE A 64 -4.41 1.89 12.98
C ILE A 64 -3.93 3.17 12.29
N GLY A 65 -3.96 4.29 13.02
CA GLY A 65 -3.47 5.58 12.56
C GLY A 65 -4.61 6.51 12.15
N GLY A 66 -4.39 7.32 11.12
CA GLY A 66 -5.35 8.30 10.64
C GLY A 66 -5.43 9.58 11.47
N LEU A 67 -6.08 10.58 10.89
CA LEU A 67 -6.40 11.84 11.56
C LEU A 67 -7.83 11.83 12.05
N LYS A 68 -8.04 11.98 13.35
CA LYS A 68 -9.34 12.16 13.96
C LYS A 68 -9.67 13.64 14.10
N LYS A 69 -10.71 14.10 13.41
CA LYS A 69 -11.25 15.45 13.59
C LYS A 69 -12.10 15.55 14.86
N ASP A 70 -11.71 16.42 15.79
CA ASP A 70 -12.55 16.76 16.94
C ASP A 70 -13.53 17.90 16.58
N ARG A 71 -14.59 18.09 17.39
CA ARG A 71 -15.65 19.10 17.24
C ARG A 71 -15.10 20.52 17.10
N ASN A 72 -13.89 20.77 17.60
CA ASN A 72 -13.21 22.07 17.55
C ASN A 72 -12.28 22.24 16.33
N TYR A 73 -12.36 21.38 15.31
CA TYR A 73 -11.45 21.36 14.14
C TYR A 73 -9.97 21.10 14.49
N ILE A 74 -9.71 20.62 15.72
CA ILE A 74 -8.40 20.13 16.11
C ILE A 74 -8.31 18.69 15.60
N PHE A 75 -7.26 18.39 14.83
CA PHE A 75 -6.96 17.02 14.43
C PHE A 75 -6.13 16.35 15.52
N THR A 76 -6.49 15.12 15.84
CA THR A 76 -5.74 14.24 16.74
C THR A 76 -5.35 12.99 15.99
N VAL A 77 -4.27 12.32 16.38
CA VAL A 77 -3.84 11.10 15.70
C VAL A 77 -4.57 9.89 16.29
N GLY A 78 -5.06 8.99 15.44
CA GLY A 78 -5.63 7.72 15.89
C GLY A 78 -4.55 6.83 16.51
N MET A 79 -4.70 6.50 17.79
CA MET A 79 -3.73 5.71 18.58
C MET A 79 -4.17 4.27 18.82
N ASN A 80 -5.41 3.95 18.44
CA ASN A 80 -6.04 2.68 18.70
C ASN A 80 -5.75 1.69 17.57
N LEU A 81 -5.44 0.45 17.93
CA LEU A 81 -5.44 -0.66 16.99
C LEU A 81 -6.85 -1.25 16.95
N HIS A 82 -7.41 -1.39 15.75
CA HIS A 82 -8.71 -2.01 15.53
C HIS A 82 -8.53 -3.33 14.80
N LYS A 83 -9.38 -4.31 15.10
CA LYS A 83 -9.36 -5.65 14.49
C LYS A 83 -10.74 -6.00 13.93
N TYR A 84 -10.79 -6.61 12.76
CA TYR A 84 -12.02 -7.17 12.17
C TYR A 84 -11.77 -8.61 11.72
N ASN A 85 -12.63 -9.55 12.11
CA ASN A 85 -12.51 -10.95 11.69
C ASN A 85 -13.28 -11.20 10.39
N THR A 86 -12.59 -11.58 9.32
CA THR A 86 -13.17 -11.73 7.99
C THR A 86 -13.93 -13.04 7.80
N THR A 87 -13.80 -14.00 8.73
CA THR A 87 -14.50 -15.31 8.67
C THR A 87 -15.84 -15.30 9.38
N ASN A 88 -16.08 -14.31 10.26
CA ASN A 88 -17.33 -14.19 11.00
C ASN A 88 -18.21 -13.12 10.33
N SER A 89 -19.31 -13.55 9.70
CA SER A 89 -20.26 -12.66 9.01
C SER A 89 -20.91 -11.61 9.93
N ASN A 90 -20.88 -11.81 11.25
CA ASN A 90 -21.40 -10.87 12.25
C ASN A 90 -20.28 -10.12 12.99
N SER A 91 -19.04 -10.17 12.48
CA SER A 91 -17.94 -9.46 13.10
C SER A 91 -18.20 -7.96 13.09
N THR A 92 -17.80 -7.29 14.18
CA THR A 92 -17.66 -5.84 14.23
C THR A 92 -16.18 -5.52 14.46
N TRP A 93 -15.80 -4.26 14.27
CA TRP A 93 -14.46 -3.81 14.60
C TRP A 93 -14.24 -3.86 16.12
N GLU A 94 -13.24 -4.58 16.57
CA GLU A 94 -12.85 -4.69 17.98
C GLU A 94 -11.70 -3.72 18.27
N LEU A 95 -11.81 -2.98 19.37
CA LEU A 95 -10.71 -2.16 19.88
C LEU A 95 -9.70 -3.05 20.61
N ILE A 96 -8.45 -3.02 20.16
CA ILE A 96 -7.32 -3.71 20.80
C ILE A 96 -6.57 -2.75 21.72
N LEU A 97 -6.36 -3.19 22.96
CA LEU A 97 -5.60 -2.47 23.98
C LEU A 97 -4.25 -3.18 24.24
N PRO A 98 -3.24 -2.45 24.76
CA PRO A 98 -3.18 -1.00 24.97
C PRO A 98 -3.02 -0.21 23.64
N GLN A 99 -3.21 1.11 23.73
CA GLN A 99 -2.91 2.03 22.62
C GLN A 99 -1.42 2.04 22.30
N ARG A 100 -1.09 2.39 21.05
CA ARG A 100 0.30 2.54 20.61
C ARG A 100 0.96 3.76 21.25
N ASN A 101 2.29 3.87 21.13
CA ASN A 101 3.04 4.97 21.76
C ASN A 101 3.31 6.14 20.79
N LEU A 102 3.53 5.85 19.49
CA LEU A 102 3.97 6.83 18.49
C LEU A 102 2.78 7.49 17.77
N ARG A 103 2.87 8.81 17.55
CA ARG A 103 1.77 9.65 17.03
C ARG A 103 1.88 9.98 15.54
N GLY A 104 2.12 8.99 14.68
CA GLY A 104 2.14 9.17 13.21
C GLY A 104 0.77 8.93 12.57
N TYR A 105 0.23 9.87 11.79
CA TYR A 105 -1.14 9.75 11.25
C TYR A 105 -1.25 9.03 9.89
N THR A 106 -0.16 8.85 9.16
CA THR A 106 -0.11 8.08 7.89
C THR A 106 0.87 6.91 7.94
N PRO A 107 0.79 6.01 8.94
CA PRO A 107 1.82 5.00 9.14
C PRO A 107 1.83 3.97 8.00
N PHE A 108 3.01 3.41 7.72
CA PHE A 108 3.10 2.13 7.04
C PHE A 108 2.85 1.02 8.05
N VAL A 109 1.90 0.13 7.74
CA VAL A 109 1.50 -0.97 8.62
C VAL A 109 1.73 -2.27 7.86
N PHE A 110 2.38 -3.22 8.53
CA PHE A 110 2.76 -4.51 7.96
C PHE A 110 2.78 -5.58 9.05
N ALA A 111 2.39 -6.80 8.72
CA ALA A 111 2.45 -7.95 9.62
C ALA A 111 3.59 -8.88 9.26
N PHE A 112 4.36 -9.32 10.26
CA PHE A 112 5.34 -10.39 10.11
C PHE A 112 5.38 -11.25 11.37
N GLY A 113 5.25 -12.56 11.19
CA GLY A 113 5.06 -13.50 12.29
C GLY A 113 3.85 -13.10 13.15
N ARG A 114 3.99 -13.14 14.48
CA ARG A 114 2.95 -12.72 15.44
C ARG A 114 3.03 -11.24 15.83
N LYS A 115 3.54 -10.39 14.93
CA LYS A 115 3.76 -8.96 15.19
C LYS A 115 3.13 -8.09 14.09
N ILE A 116 2.55 -6.98 14.50
CA ILE A 116 2.05 -5.91 13.62
C ILE A 116 2.97 -4.71 13.79
N TYR A 117 3.71 -4.37 12.75
CA TYR A 117 4.63 -3.23 12.72
C TYR A 117 3.90 -1.97 12.25
N VAL A 118 4.16 -0.86 12.92
CA VAL A 118 3.65 0.47 12.62
C VAL A 118 4.84 1.40 12.51
N ILE A 119 5.19 1.77 11.29
CA ILE A 119 6.45 2.44 10.99
C ILE A 119 6.19 3.75 10.25
N GLY A 120 6.90 4.79 10.68
CA GLY A 120 6.84 6.13 10.12
C GLY A 120 5.46 6.78 10.28
N GLY A 121 5.07 7.50 9.23
CA GLY A 121 3.88 8.34 9.20
C GLY A 121 4.20 9.79 9.55
N ASN A 122 3.40 10.69 8.99
CA ASN A 122 3.56 12.11 9.25
C ASN A 122 3.23 12.38 10.73
N LEU A 123 4.10 13.13 11.41
CA LEU A 123 3.83 13.60 12.76
C LEU A 123 2.94 14.85 12.67
N PHE A 124 1.87 14.88 13.45
CA PHE A 124 1.04 16.08 13.57
C PHE A 124 1.72 17.05 14.56
N ILE A 125 2.47 18.02 14.04
CA ILE A 125 3.07 19.09 14.86
C ILE A 125 2.03 20.18 15.04
N SER A 126 1.14 20.04 16.02
CA SER A 126 0.34 21.17 16.49
C SER A 126 0.88 21.67 17.82
N GLY A 127 1.66 22.75 17.78
CA GLY A 127 1.87 23.70 18.89
C GLY A 127 2.59 23.21 20.15
N ASP A 128 2.64 21.91 20.44
CA ASP A 128 3.42 21.33 21.53
C ASP A 128 4.82 20.98 21.02
N GLU A 129 5.61 22.02 20.75
CA GLU A 129 7.06 21.95 20.81
C GLU A 129 7.47 21.68 22.26
N CYS A 130 7.35 20.42 22.73
CA CYS A 130 7.85 20.01 24.03
C CYS A 130 8.40 18.57 23.92
N GLU A 131 9.68 18.48 23.57
CA GLU A 131 10.68 17.60 24.20
C GLU A 131 10.20 16.22 24.69
N ASN A 132 9.50 15.43 23.88
CA ASN A 132 9.18 14.06 24.27
C ASN A 132 10.29 13.12 23.77
N PRO A 133 11.06 12.46 24.66
CA PRO A 133 12.16 11.55 24.27
C PRO A 133 11.71 10.35 23.41
N THR A 134 10.41 10.11 23.29
CA THR A 134 9.82 9.13 22.36
C THR A 134 9.95 9.50 20.88
N TRP A 135 10.37 10.72 20.55
CA TRP A 135 10.55 11.21 19.18
C TRP A 135 11.84 10.70 18.52
N THR A 136 12.59 9.84 19.22
CA THR A 136 13.79 9.19 18.69
C THR A 136 13.45 8.03 17.77
N TYR A 137 12.34 7.32 18.00
CA TYR A 137 12.01 6.09 17.28
C TYR A 137 11.18 6.37 16.02
N GLY A 138 11.55 5.70 14.92
CA GLY A 138 10.86 5.74 13.64
C GLY A 138 9.73 4.71 13.52
N GLY A 139 9.58 3.80 14.49
CA GLY A 139 8.50 2.82 14.47
C GLY A 139 8.38 2.01 15.76
N GLU A 140 7.29 1.24 15.83
CA GLU A 140 6.97 0.31 16.91
C GLU A 140 6.23 -0.91 16.36
N TYR A 141 6.10 -1.96 17.15
CA TYR A 141 5.28 -3.11 16.82
C TYR A 141 4.41 -3.57 17.98
N TYR A 142 3.24 -4.11 17.64
CA TYR A 142 2.36 -4.81 18.58
C TYR A 142 2.60 -6.31 18.48
N ASN A 143 2.97 -6.95 19.58
CA ASN A 143 3.06 -8.40 19.67
C ASN A 143 1.68 -8.96 20.03
N LEU A 144 1.13 -9.81 19.17
CA LEU A 144 -0.22 -10.36 19.33
C LEU A 144 -0.31 -11.41 20.46
N ASP A 145 0.80 -12.06 20.79
CA ASP A 145 0.83 -13.11 21.81
C ASP A 145 0.98 -12.51 23.22
N SER A 146 1.87 -11.51 23.36
CA SER A 146 2.04 -10.80 24.65
C SER A 146 1.07 -9.63 24.83
N GLN A 147 0.39 -9.20 23.76
CA GLN A 147 -0.53 -8.05 23.72
C GLN A 147 0.13 -6.73 24.17
N THR A 148 1.37 -6.51 23.73
CA THR A 148 2.16 -5.34 24.12
C THR A 148 2.78 -4.63 22.93
N TRP A 149 2.90 -3.30 23.04
CA TRP A 149 3.70 -2.48 22.12
C TRP A 149 5.17 -2.48 22.52
N SER A 150 6.06 -2.43 21.53
CA SER A 150 7.51 -2.28 21.72
C SER A 150 8.10 -1.40 20.62
N TYR A 151 9.03 -0.52 20.98
CA TYR A 151 9.70 0.36 20.01
C TYR A 151 10.68 -0.43 19.13
N LEU A 152 10.97 0.10 17.95
CA LEU A 152 12.09 -0.33 17.10
C LEU A 152 13.32 0.54 17.40
N PRO A 153 14.26 0.09 18.24
CA PRO A 153 15.31 0.96 18.79
C PRO A 153 16.34 1.44 17.76
N ASN A 154 16.53 0.66 16.68
CA ASN A 154 17.53 0.93 15.65
C ASN A 154 16.96 1.64 14.42
N LEU A 155 15.66 1.92 14.41
CA LEU A 155 15.02 2.70 13.36
C LEU A 155 14.69 4.06 13.96
N THR A 156 15.38 5.12 13.51
CA THR A 156 15.18 6.45 14.10
C THR A 156 14.18 7.28 13.31
N HIS A 157 13.55 8.24 13.97
CA HIS A 157 12.66 9.18 13.28
C HIS A 157 13.40 9.97 12.20
N ILE A 158 14.66 10.34 12.44
CA ILE A 158 15.50 11.11 11.50
C ILE A 158 15.67 10.37 10.17
N ASP A 159 15.88 9.05 10.23
CA ASP A 159 16.05 8.20 9.03
C ASP A 159 14.81 8.30 8.13
N ILE A 160 13.62 8.32 8.72
CA ILE A 160 12.33 8.35 8.00
C ILE A 160 11.86 9.78 7.70
N GLU A 161 12.17 10.76 8.54
CA GLU A 161 11.79 12.16 8.33
C GLU A 161 12.52 12.76 7.12
N SER A 162 13.80 12.38 6.92
CA SER A 162 14.56 12.71 5.71
C SER A 162 13.84 12.28 4.43
N LEU A 163 12.94 11.30 4.57
CA LEU A 163 12.19 10.72 3.51
C LEU A 163 10.79 11.35 3.30
N SER A 164 10.32 12.27 4.16
CA SER A 164 9.10 13.14 4.18
C SER A 164 7.88 12.85 3.27
N SER A 165 8.11 12.45 2.02
CA SER A 165 7.17 11.97 1.00
C SER A 165 7.22 10.44 0.78
N CYS A 166 7.94 9.69 1.62
CA CYS A 166 8.25 8.31 1.32
C CYS A 166 7.06 7.40 1.33
N LYS A 167 7.16 6.42 0.44
CA LYS A 167 6.35 5.22 0.47
C LYS A 167 7.21 4.10 1.04
N ALA A 168 6.53 3.12 1.59
CA ALA A 168 7.12 1.89 2.05
C ALA A 168 6.41 0.71 1.40
N ALA A 169 7.17 -0.35 1.17
CA ALA A 169 6.69 -1.62 0.64
C ALA A 169 7.50 -2.76 1.26
N ALA A 170 6.86 -3.92 1.45
CA ALA A 170 7.54 -5.13 1.84
C ALA A 170 8.31 -5.69 0.62
N VAL A 171 9.59 -5.97 0.81
CA VAL A 171 10.46 -6.62 -0.19
C VAL A 171 10.30 -8.14 -0.12
N ASN A 172 10.22 -8.64 1.11
CA ASN A 172 9.99 -10.02 1.46
C ASN A 172 9.38 -10.03 2.88
N GLU A 173 9.27 -11.21 3.50
CA GLU A 173 8.68 -11.36 4.83
C GLU A 173 9.37 -10.52 5.92
N THR A 174 10.68 -10.31 5.83
CA THR A 174 11.48 -9.66 6.88
C THR A 174 12.00 -8.28 6.51
N THR A 175 11.92 -7.88 5.24
CA THR A 175 12.58 -6.67 4.75
C THR A 175 11.58 -5.66 4.21
N ILE A 176 11.71 -4.42 4.67
CA ILE A 176 10.93 -3.27 4.18
C ILE A 176 11.85 -2.34 3.41
N VAL A 177 11.38 -1.82 2.28
CA VAL A 177 12.03 -0.72 1.58
C VAL A 177 11.20 0.54 1.75
N PHE A 178 11.86 1.62 2.17
CA PHE A 178 11.36 2.98 2.12
C PHE A 178 12.01 3.68 0.93
N TYR A 179 11.23 4.41 0.16
CA TYR A 179 11.75 5.13 -1.00
C TYR A 179 11.04 6.47 -1.19
N SER A 180 11.77 7.44 -1.73
CA SER A 180 11.22 8.71 -2.20
C SER A 180 11.69 8.98 -3.62
N VAL A 181 10.75 8.99 -4.55
CA VAL A 181 11.01 9.33 -5.94
C VAL A 181 11.29 10.83 -6.15
N CYS A 182 10.96 11.67 -5.17
CA CYS A 182 11.24 13.11 -5.23
C CYS A 182 12.72 13.41 -4.92
N THR A 183 13.28 12.67 -3.96
CA THR A 183 14.66 12.88 -3.50
C THR A 183 15.62 11.89 -4.14
N GLY A 184 15.13 10.73 -4.59
CA GLY A 184 15.95 9.59 -5.00
C GLY A 184 16.51 8.80 -3.82
N LEU A 185 15.96 9.00 -2.61
CA LEU A 185 16.41 8.27 -1.44
C LEU A 185 15.73 6.90 -1.35
N LEU A 186 16.50 5.88 -0.97
CA LEU A 186 16.04 4.53 -0.72
C LEU A 186 16.70 3.99 0.55
N LEU A 187 15.93 3.34 1.41
CA LEU A 187 16.37 2.78 2.68
C LEU A 187 15.75 1.40 2.87
N LEU A 188 16.59 0.40 3.16
CA LEU A 188 16.17 -0.97 3.44
C LEU A 188 16.29 -1.24 4.94
N TYR A 189 15.27 -1.85 5.52
CA TYR A 189 15.21 -2.21 6.94
C TYR A 189 14.88 -3.69 7.11
N ASP A 190 15.76 -4.41 7.82
CA ASP A 190 15.59 -5.80 8.21
C ASP A 190 14.87 -5.86 9.56
N LEU A 191 13.67 -6.43 9.58
CA LEU A 191 12.81 -6.58 10.77
C LEU A 191 13.31 -7.66 11.73
N GLU A 192 14.04 -8.68 11.24
CA GLU A 192 14.54 -9.76 12.08
C GLU A 192 15.79 -9.32 12.84
N LYS A 193 16.71 -8.67 12.13
CA LYS A 193 17.92 -8.09 12.73
C LYS A 193 17.66 -6.73 13.39
N GLU A 194 16.48 -6.18 13.17
CA GLU A 194 16.08 -4.83 13.55
C GLU A 194 17.18 -3.82 13.19
N ASN A 195 17.59 -3.79 11.92
CA ASN A 195 18.67 -2.88 11.50
C ASN A 195 18.51 -2.41 10.05
N LEU A 196 19.20 -1.31 9.74
CA LEU A 196 19.31 -0.80 8.39
C LEU A 196 20.23 -1.70 7.56
N ILE A 197 19.75 -2.13 6.40
CA ILE A 197 20.58 -2.82 5.41
C ILE A 197 21.35 -1.74 4.66
N ASN A 198 22.62 -1.61 5.03
CA ASN A 198 23.49 -0.55 4.52
C ASN A 198 24.06 -0.97 3.16
N GLU A 199 23.31 -0.78 2.09
CA GLU A 199 23.88 -0.72 0.75
C GLU A 199 24.55 0.64 0.62
N GLY A 200 25.85 0.69 0.31
CA GLY A 200 26.71 1.87 0.47
C GLY A 200 26.31 3.18 -0.23
N GLU A 201 25.13 3.28 -0.83
CA GLU A 201 24.55 4.49 -1.40
C GLU A 201 23.03 4.50 -1.18
N LEU A 202 22.54 5.10 -0.09
CA LEU A 202 21.10 5.41 0.11
C LEU A 202 20.53 6.35 -0.98
N TYR A 203 21.40 6.89 -1.83
CA TYR A 203 21.06 7.87 -2.85
C TYR A 203 21.09 7.24 -4.25
N HIS A 204 19.90 7.15 -4.84
CA HIS A 204 19.64 6.63 -6.17
C HIS A 204 19.23 7.81 -7.09
N PRO A 205 20.19 8.51 -7.72
CA PRO A 205 19.88 9.67 -8.55
C PRO A 205 18.94 9.33 -9.71
N ASP A 206 19.02 8.11 -10.25
CA ASP A 206 18.17 7.67 -11.36
C ASP A 206 16.73 7.36 -10.94
N LEU A 207 16.49 7.06 -9.66
CA LEU A 207 15.14 6.96 -9.10
C LEU A 207 14.44 8.33 -9.03
N LYS A 208 15.24 9.41 -8.98
CA LYS A 208 14.77 10.75 -8.71
C LYS A 208 14.07 11.38 -9.92
N PHE A 209 12.79 11.70 -9.76
CA PHE A 209 12.05 12.53 -10.69
C PHE A 209 12.05 13.99 -10.20
N VAL A 210 12.90 14.86 -10.77
CA VAL A 210 12.96 16.30 -10.44
C VAL A 210 12.46 17.17 -11.58
N GLY A 211 11.47 18.02 -11.29
CA GLY A 211 11.16 19.27 -12.01
C GLY A 211 10.76 19.16 -13.49
N LEU A 212 9.58 19.65 -13.86
CA LEU A 212 8.88 19.61 -15.17
C LEU A 212 9.68 19.74 -16.48
N ASP A 213 10.98 20.06 -16.48
CA ASP A 213 11.76 20.44 -17.67
C ASP A 213 12.59 19.31 -18.31
N GLN A 214 12.95 18.24 -17.59
CA GLN A 214 13.50 17.01 -18.22
C GLN A 214 12.41 16.09 -18.85
N PHE A 215 11.15 16.54 -18.81
CA PHE A 215 9.95 15.72 -18.97
C PHE A 215 9.54 15.46 -20.43
N LYS A 216 10.28 15.97 -21.41
CA LYS A 216 9.85 15.99 -22.82
C LYS A 216 10.34 14.84 -23.70
N GLN A 217 11.26 13.99 -23.22
CA GLN A 217 11.86 12.96 -24.08
C GLN A 217 11.21 11.57 -23.98
N TYR A 218 10.40 11.31 -22.95
CA TYR A 218 9.66 10.06 -22.83
C TYR A 218 8.18 10.39 -22.60
N ALA A 219 7.36 10.18 -23.63
CA ALA A 219 5.92 10.40 -23.58
C ALA A 219 5.31 9.71 -22.33
N GLY A 220 4.67 10.48 -21.43
CA GLY A 220 3.91 9.96 -20.28
C GLY A 220 4.50 10.19 -18.88
N CYS A 221 5.67 10.83 -18.72
CA CYS A 221 6.33 10.98 -17.41
C CYS A 221 5.62 11.88 -16.37
N GLN A 222 4.77 12.83 -16.78
CA GLN A 222 3.92 13.57 -15.82
C GLN A 222 3.01 12.61 -15.05
N THR A 223 2.49 11.57 -15.71
CA THR A 223 1.64 10.56 -15.10
C THR A 223 2.43 9.64 -14.19
N LEU A 224 3.62 9.17 -14.61
CA LEU A 224 4.45 8.30 -13.77
C LEU A 224 4.90 8.97 -12.46
N TYR A 225 5.28 10.25 -12.50
CA TYR A 225 5.63 10.99 -11.29
C TYR A 225 4.44 11.07 -10.32
N GLN A 226 3.26 11.44 -10.81
CA GLN A 226 2.04 11.50 -10.00
C GLN A 226 1.70 10.12 -9.43
N ILE A 227 1.81 9.07 -10.24
CA ILE A 227 1.57 7.70 -9.80
C ILE A 227 2.60 7.25 -8.78
N ALA A 228 3.88 7.48 -8.99
CA ALA A 228 4.91 7.07 -8.04
C ALA A 228 4.80 7.83 -6.69
N ILE A 229 4.19 9.02 -6.69
CA ILE A 229 3.89 9.80 -5.49
C ILE A 229 2.60 9.35 -4.80
N TYR A 230 1.56 8.99 -5.55
CA TYR A 230 0.25 8.67 -4.98
C TYR A 230 0.02 7.17 -4.77
N VAL A 231 0.66 6.33 -5.59
CA VAL A 231 0.56 4.88 -5.58
C VAL A 231 1.80 4.25 -4.97
N LYS A 232 1.57 3.34 -4.02
CA LYS A 232 2.62 2.50 -3.46
C LYS A 232 3.08 1.49 -4.51
N ALA A 233 4.36 1.49 -4.83
CA ALA A 233 5.03 0.43 -5.55
C ALA A 233 4.82 -0.93 -4.87
N VAL A 234 4.81 -1.98 -5.69
CA VAL A 234 5.05 -3.35 -5.24
C VAL A 234 6.52 -3.65 -5.40
N VAL A 235 7.13 -4.40 -4.49
CA VAL A 235 8.54 -4.77 -4.60
C VAL A 235 8.65 -6.25 -4.88
N CYS A 236 9.48 -6.61 -5.87
CA CYS A 236 9.85 -7.99 -6.12
C CYS A 236 11.25 -8.05 -6.76
N ASP A 237 12.08 -9.03 -6.36
CA ASP A 237 13.42 -9.28 -6.89
C ASP A 237 14.22 -7.98 -7.11
N SER A 238 14.48 -7.26 -6.01
CA SER A 238 15.15 -5.95 -5.97
C SER A 238 14.57 -4.84 -6.85
N THR A 239 13.32 -4.96 -7.28
CA THR A 239 12.69 -4.02 -8.23
C THR A 239 11.40 -3.45 -7.66
N LEU A 240 11.27 -2.12 -7.71
CA LEU A 240 10.04 -1.39 -7.42
C LEU A 240 9.19 -1.34 -8.68
N TYR A 241 7.94 -1.82 -8.63
CA TYR A 241 7.02 -1.88 -9.77
C TYR A 241 5.80 -0.97 -9.58
N TRP A 242 5.41 -0.31 -10.67
CA TRP A 242 4.19 0.50 -10.78
C TRP A 242 3.44 0.18 -12.06
N LEU A 243 2.11 0.08 -11.98
CA LEU A 243 1.23 0.03 -13.14
C LEU A 243 0.60 1.42 -13.35
N ASN A 244 0.59 1.88 -14.60
CA ASN A 244 0.10 3.20 -14.97
C ASN A 244 -1.19 3.10 -15.84
N ASN A 245 -1.86 4.24 -16.02
CA ASN A 245 -3.10 4.40 -16.80
C ASN A 245 -2.89 4.18 -18.31
N ASP A 246 -1.64 4.16 -18.77
CA ASP A 246 -1.30 3.69 -20.12
C ASP A 246 -1.17 2.15 -20.20
N LEU A 247 -1.57 1.47 -19.13
CA LEU A 247 -1.49 0.03 -18.92
C LEU A 247 -0.08 -0.53 -19.09
N ARG A 248 0.95 0.31 -18.91
CA ARG A 248 2.35 -0.14 -18.88
C ARG A 248 2.81 -0.38 -17.46
N LEU A 249 3.59 -1.43 -17.31
CA LEU A 249 4.34 -1.71 -16.11
C LEU A 249 5.70 -1.00 -16.19
N TYR A 250 6.03 -0.26 -15.13
CA TYR A 250 7.31 0.40 -14.92
C TYR A 250 8.01 -0.28 -13.76
N GLY A 251 9.32 -0.49 -13.88
CA GLY A 251 10.15 -1.10 -12.85
C GLY A 251 11.41 -0.28 -12.61
N TYR A 252 11.82 -0.09 -11.35
CA TYR A 252 13.15 0.42 -11.00
C TYR A 252 13.90 -0.62 -10.16
N ASP A 253 14.95 -1.21 -10.72
CA ASP A 253 15.81 -2.15 -10.01
C ASP A 253 16.86 -1.34 -9.23
N TYR A 254 16.78 -1.37 -7.89
CA TYR A 254 17.64 -0.56 -7.05
C TYR A 254 19.05 -1.14 -6.90
N VAL A 255 19.25 -2.44 -7.17
CA VAL A 255 20.57 -3.06 -7.19
C VAL A 255 21.32 -2.68 -8.47
N ARG A 256 20.63 -2.76 -9.62
CA ARG A 256 21.18 -2.39 -10.93
C ARG A 256 21.18 -0.90 -11.19
N LYS A 257 20.35 -0.15 -10.46
CA LYS A 257 20.07 1.29 -10.65
C LYS A 257 19.52 1.61 -12.04
N GLU A 258 18.62 0.76 -12.53
CA GLU A 258 18.10 0.82 -13.90
C GLU A 258 16.57 0.85 -13.93
N TRP A 259 16.01 1.63 -14.86
CA TRP A 259 14.58 1.63 -15.16
C TRP A 259 14.24 0.63 -16.27
N PHE A 260 13.10 -0.04 -16.11
CA PHE A 260 12.49 -0.93 -17.08
C PHE A 260 11.08 -0.46 -17.41
N ARG A 261 10.64 -0.78 -18.63
CA ARG A 261 9.29 -0.47 -19.10
C ARG A 261 8.77 -1.62 -19.95
N SER A 262 7.49 -1.95 -19.79
CA SER A 262 6.78 -2.88 -20.66
C SER A 262 6.12 -2.20 -21.86
N ASN A 263 5.67 -3.01 -22.82
CA ASN A 263 4.59 -2.59 -23.71
C ASN A 263 3.28 -2.43 -22.92
N SER A 264 2.31 -1.70 -23.49
CA SER A 264 0.98 -1.57 -22.86
C SER A 264 0.30 -2.94 -22.84
N LEU A 265 -0.33 -3.28 -21.72
CA LEU A 265 -1.14 -4.49 -21.60
C LEU A 265 -2.35 -4.38 -22.53
N GLU A 266 -2.58 -5.46 -23.29
CA GLU A 266 -3.78 -5.63 -24.09
C GLU A 266 -4.83 -6.32 -23.22
N LEU A 267 -5.79 -5.55 -22.72
CA LEU A 267 -6.89 -6.04 -21.91
C LEU A 267 -8.16 -6.11 -22.76
N SER A 268 -9.06 -7.05 -22.42
CA SER A 268 -10.38 -7.19 -23.06
C SER A 268 -11.34 -6.05 -22.71
N TRP A 269 -10.95 -5.20 -21.76
CA TRP A 269 -11.70 -4.06 -21.25
C TRP A 269 -10.82 -2.81 -21.20
N GLY A 270 -11.45 -1.64 -21.34
CA GLY A 270 -10.79 -0.35 -21.26
C GLY A 270 -10.78 0.18 -19.82
N LEU A 271 -9.81 1.06 -19.53
CA LEU A 271 -9.81 1.82 -18.29
C LEU A 271 -10.86 2.91 -18.32
N PHE A 272 -11.52 3.13 -17.17
CA PHE A 272 -12.28 4.34 -16.94
C PHE A 272 -11.32 5.51 -16.68
N LEU A 273 -11.25 6.46 -17.61
CA LEU A 273 -10.48 7.69 -17.45
C LEU A 273 -11.45 8.86 -17.29
N ASP A 274 -11.55 9.38 -16.07
CA ASP A 274 -12.35 10.56 -15.79
C ASP A 274 -11.55 11.83 -16.15
N PRO A 275 -12.06 12.67 -17.05
CA PRO A 275 -11.37 13.88 -17.49
C PRO A 275 -11.16 14.90 -16.36
N ASP A 276 -11.95 14.85 -15.29
CA ASP A 276 -11.86 15.77 -14.15
C ASP A 276 -11.00 15.21 -13.00
N CYS A 277 -10.70 13.90 -13.00
CA CYS A 277 -9.89 13.23 -11.98
C CYS A 277 -8.59 12.63 -12.57
N LEU A 278 -7.44 13.25 -12.27
CA LEU A 278 -6.12 12.78 -12.67
C LEU A 278 -5.67 11.45 -12.00
N ALA A 279 -6.48 10.83 -11.14
CA ALA A 279 -5.99 9.93 -10.08
C ALA A 279 -6.61 8.52 -10.05
N TYR A 280 -7.37 8.07 -11.04
CA TYR A 280 -7.78 6.66 -11.11
C TYR A 280 -6.62 5.81 -11.59
N THR A 281 -5.81 5.36 -10.63
CA THR A 281 -4.62 4.59 -10.92
C THR A 281 -4.86 3.11 -10.66
N PRO A 282 -4.57 2.23 -11.62
CA PRO A 282 -4.49 0.79 -11.39
C PRO A 282 -3.68 0.46 -10.14
N ARG A 283 -4.17 -0.49 -9.35
CA ARG A 283 -3.40 -1.04 -8.23
C ARG A 283 -2.77 -2.35 -8.62
N LEU A 284 -1.51 -2.51 -8.24
CA LEU A 284 -0.72 -3.70 -8.46
C LEU A 284 -0.54 -4.43 -7.13
N PHE A 285 -0.58 -5.76 -7.15
CA PHE A 285 -0.36 -6.63 -6.01
C PHE A 285 0.62 -7.74 -6.42
N CYS A 286 1.56 -8.10 -5.56
CA CYS A 286 2.47 -9.24 -5.80
C CYS A 286 1.78 -10.54 -5.42
N LEU A 287 1.74 -11.54 -6.31
CA LEU A 287 1.36 -12.91 -5.95
C LEU A 287 2.58 -13.78 -5.67
N SER A 288 3.59 -13.66 -6.51
CA SER A 288 4.84 -14.41 -6.47
C SER A 288 5.95 -13.60 -7.14
N ASP A 289 7.16 -14.18 -7.22
CA ASP A 289 8.34 -13.50 -7.74
C ASP A 289 8.19 -12.88 -9.13
N ASP A 290 7.31 -13.42 -9.97
CA ASP A 290 7.09 -12.97 -11.34
C ASP A 290 5.61 -12.71 -11.68
N THR A 291 4.70 -12.91 -10.74
CA THR A 291 3.25 -12.86 -11.01
C THR A 291 2.59 -11.78 -10.17
N PHE A 292 1.79 -10.94 -10.83
CA PHE A 292 1.12 -9.80 -10.22
C PHE A 292 -0.37 -9.79 -10.54
N VAL A 293 -1.17 -9.23 -9.65
CA VAL A 293 -2.57 -8.86 -9.92
C VAL A 293 -2.66 -7.36 -10.11
N ALA A 294 -3.29 -6.93 -11.19
CA ALA A 294 -3.74 -5.58 -11.41
C ALA A 294 -5.25 -5.48 -11.15
N ILE A 295 -5.68 -4.52 -10.33
CA ILE A 295 -7.10 -4.16 -10.19
C ILE A 295 -7.27 -2.73 -10.68
N CYS A 296 -8.20 -2.55 -11.60
CA CYS A 296 -8.44 -1.30 -12.32
C CYS A 296 -9.93 -0.98 -12.33
N ARG A 297 -10.25 0.31 -12.41
CA ARG A 297 -11.62 0.73 -12.66
C ARG A 297 -11.97 0.64 -14.14
N VAL A 298 -13.10 0.01 -14.45
CA VAL A 298 -13.61 -0.16 -15.82
C VAL A 298 -14.80 0.78 -16.07
N THR A 299 -15.70 0.87 -15.10
CA THR A 299 -16.80 1.85 -15.07
C THR A 299 -17.05 2.34 -13.63
N HIS A 300 -18.14 3.07 -13.37
CA HIS A 300 -18.52 3.40 -11.99
C HIS A 300 -18.98 2.18 -11.18
N GLU A 301 -19.43 1.12 -11.85
CA GLU A 301 -20.05 -0.04 -11.22
C GLU A 301 -19.22 -1.32 -11.42
N GLU A 302 -18.06 -1.22 -12.08
CA GLU A 302 -17.26 -2.37 -12.48
C GLU A 302 -15.77 -2.18 -12.21
N LEU A 303 -15.16 -3.23 -11.65
CA LEU A 303 -13.72 -3.38 -11.48
C LEU A 303 -13.18 -4.47 -12.40
N GLY A 304 -12.14 -4.14 -13.15
CA GLY A 304 -11.36 -5.08 -13.94
C GLY A 304 -10.21 -5.64 -13.10
N MET A 305 -10.01 -6.95 -13.15
CA MET A 305 -8.86 -7.63 -12.58
C MET A 305 -8.06 -8.31 -13.68
N ALA A 306 -6.74 -8.18 -13.66
CA ALA A 306 -5.85 -8.88 -14.57
C ALA A 306 -4.72 -9.56 -13.80
N ILE A 307 -4.42 -10.82 -14.11
CA ILE A 307 -3.23 -11.50 -13.61
C ILE A 307 -2.19 -11.48 -14.72
N ILE A 308 -1.01 -10.93 -14.40
CA ILE A 308 0.08 -10.73 -15.34
C ILE A 308 1.34 -11.43 -14.82
N GLU A 309 2.05 -12.10 -15.73
CA GLU A 309 3.41 -12.57 -15.49
C GLU A 309 4.40 -11.57 -16.08
N VAL A 310 5.47 -11.30 -15.36
CA VAL A 310 6.48 -10.29 -15.69
C VAL A 310 7.86 -10.95 -15.71
N LYS A 311 8.54 -10.83 -16.84
CA LYS A 311 9.94 -11.24 -16.99
C LYS A 311 10.80 -10.02 -17.24
N LYS A 312 11.85 -9.88 -16.43
CA LYS A 312 12.87 -8.85 -16.62
C LYS A 312 13.77 -9.26 -17.79
N GLU A 313 13.67 -8.54 -18.90
CA GLU A 313 14.50 -8.73 -20.10
C GLU A 313 15.19 -7.39 -20.41
N PRO A 314 16.34 -7.09 -19.76
CA PRO A 314 16.94 -5.76 -19.82
C PRO A 314 17.14 -5.27 -21.27
N PRO A 315 16.73 -4.03 -21.60
CA PRO A 315 16.24 -2.95 -20.72
C PRO A 315 14.70 -2.89 -20.57
N SER A 316 14.00 -3.98 -20.83
CA SER A 316 12.53 -4.04 -20.93
C SER A 316 11.90 -5.00 -19.91
N LEU A 317 10.59 -4.84 -19.71
CA LEU A 317 9.75 -5.83 -19.05
C LEU A 317 8.91 -6.54 -20.10
N SER A 318 9.06 -7.85 -20.20
CA SER A 318 8.16 -8.70 -20.97
C SER A 318 6.98 -9.06 -20.07
N VAL A 319 5.77 -8.64 -20.46
CA VAL A 319 4.57 -8.84 -19.65
C VAL A 319 3.57 -9.67 -20.42
N SER A 320 3.08 -10.73 -19.81
CA SER A 320 2.11 -11.66 -20.39
C SER A 320 0.83 -11.67 -19.57
N LEU A 321 -0.31 -11.39 -20.21
CA LEU A 321 -1.63 -11.54 -19.58
C LEU A 321 -1.97 -13.03 -19.44
N LYS A 322 -2.29 -13.46 -18.22
CA LYS A 322 -2.69 -14.84 -17.92
C LYS A 322 -4.17 -14.98 -17.70
N PHE A 323 -4.77 -13.96 -17.12
CA PHE A 323 -6.18 -13.96 -16.78
C PHE A 323 -6.70 -12.53 -16.75
N SER A 324 -7.93 -12.33 -17.17
CA SER A 324 -8.62 -11.04 -17.06
C SER A 324 -10.08 -11.28 -16.73
N HIS A 325 -10.63 -10.50 -15.81
CA HIS A 325 -12.03 -10.60 -15.40
C HIS A 325 -12.61 -9.22 -15.08
N ILE A 326 -13.93 -9.09 -15.15
CA ILE A 326 -14.65 -7.88 -14.75
C ILE A 326 -15.65 -8.28 -13.69
N PHE A 327 -15.60 -7.59 -12.55
CA PHE A 327 -16.54 -7.74 -11.47
C PHE A 327 -17.51 -6.57 -11.46
N PRO A 328 -18.83 -6.82 -11.46
CA PRO A 328 -19.79 -5.86 -10.97
C PRO A 328 -19.54 -5.58 -9.49
N VAL A 329 -19.79 -4.36 -9.00
CA VAL A 329 -19.59 -3.98 -7.60
C VAL A 329 -20.89 -3.46 -6.96
N ASP A 330 -21.16 -3.85 -5.72
CA ASP A 330 -22.27 -3.35 -4.88
C ASP A 330 -21.93 -2.00 -4.24
N THR A 331 -21.78 -0.91 -5.00
CA THR A 331 -21.69 0.43 -4.41
C THR A 331 -22.47 1.47 -5.22
N SER A 332 -22.82 2.58 -4.54
CA SER A 332 -23.49 3.72 -5.16
C SER A 332 -22.52 4.74 -5.78
N ASP A 333 -21.21 4.70 -5.47
CA ASP A 333 -20.21 5.64 -5.99
C ASP A 333 -18.74 5.12 -5.82
N GLN A 334 -17.87 5.53 -6.76
CA GLN A 334 -16.38 5.47 -6.79
C GLN A 334 -15.68 4.32 -6.01
N VAL A 335 -15.57 3.14 -6.64
CA VAL A 335 -14.82 1.99 -6.08
C VAL A 335 -13.37 2.01 -6.52
N ASP A 336 -12.62 3.06 -6.19
CA ASP A 336 -11.21 3.12 -6.58
C ASP A 336 -10.35 2.41 -5.54
N PRO A 337 -9.63 1.32 -5.88
CA PRO A 337 -8.74 0.67 -4.92
C PRO A 337 -7.65 1.66 -4.50
N ASP A 338 -7.48 1.86 -3.20
CA ASP A 338 -6.50 2.78 -2.61
C ASP A 338 -5.25 2.03 -2.12
N SER A 339 -5.45 0.90 -1.48
CA SER A 339 -4.36 0.07 -0.97
C SER A 339 -4.80 -1.39 -0.89
N GLY A 340 -3.85 -2.30 -0.79
CA GLY A 340 -4.15 -3.73 -0.64
C GLY A 340 -2.91 -4.59 -0.60
N MET A 341 -3.14 -5.88 -0.44
CA MET A 341 -2.12 -6.91 -0.35
C MET A 341 -2.71 -8.23 -0.84
N ALA A 342 -1.86 -9.07 -1.42
CA ALA A 342 -2.17 -10.47 -1.64
C ALA A 342 -1.62 -11.29 -0.47
N ILE A 343 -2.36 -12.31 -0.08
CA ILE A 343 -1.96 -13.26 0.94
C ILE A 343 -2.05 -14.65 0.33
N ASP A 344 -0.99 -15.44 0.46
CA ASP A 344 -0.99 -16.83 0.03
C ASP A 344 -2.06 -17.62 0.80
N ALA A 345 -2.90 -18.35 0.08
CA ALA A 345 -3.93 -19.20 0.68
C ALA A 345 -3.29 -20.56 1.02
N THR A 346 -2.61 -20.63 2.16
CA THR A 346 -1.96 -21.86 2.66
C THR A 346 -2.95 -22.91 3.12
#